data_AF-A0AAW5Z479-F1
#
_entry.id   AF-A0AAW5Z479-F1
#
_cell.length_a   1.000
_cell.length_b   1.000
_cell.length_c   1.000
_cell.angle_alpha   90.00
_cell.angle_beta   90.00
_cell.angle_gamma   90.00
#
_symmetry.space_group_name_H-M   'P 1'
#
loop_
_entity.id
_entity.type
_entity.pdbx_description
1 polymer ?
#
loop_
_entity_poly.entity_id
_entity_poly.type
_entity_poly.pdbx_seq_one_letter_code
_entity_poly.pdbx_strand_id
1 'polypeptide(L)'
;PYGIRLIKGSHIVVPRVHTQKQAYILQNEDKRIVFVIPWMDEFSIIGTTDVEYKGDPKAVKIEESEINYLLKVYNTHFKKQLSRDDIVWTYSGVRPLCDDES
;
A
#
# COMPACT_ATOMS: atom_id res chain seq x y z
N PRO A 1 -19.26 25.63 -0.08
CA PRO A 1 -18.90 24.35 0.58
C PRO A 1 -18.09 23.48 -0.39
N TYR A 2 -16.96 22.92 0.04
CA TYR A 2 -16.15 22.03 -0.80
C TYR A 2 -16.70 20.60 -0.78
N GLY A 3 -16.57 19.88 -1.90
CA GLY A 3 -16.78 18.43 -1.95
C GLY A 3 -15.63 17.67 -1.27
N ILE A 4 -15.87 16.39 -0.94
CA ILE A 4 -14.83 15.49 -0.42
C ILE A 4 -14.72 14.28 -1.34
N ARG A 5 -13.50 14.03 -1.82
CA ARG A 5 -13.14 12.78 -2.48
C ARG A 5 -12.46 11.85 -1.49
N LEU A 6 -13.02 10.65 -1.33
CA LEU A 6 -12.46 9.63 -0.48
C LEU A 6 -11.55 8.72 -1.31
N ILE A 7 -10.25 8.81 -1.07
CA ILE A 7 -9.26 7.96 -1.75
C ILE A 7 -8.77 6.89 -0.79
N LYS A 8 -9.18 5.64 -1.02
CA LYS A 8 -8.70 4.48 -0.28
C LYS A 8 -7.22 4.25 -0.58
N GLY A 9 -6.46 3.98 0.49
CA GLY A 9 -5.10 3.49 0.42
C GLY A 9 -4.88 2.35 1.40
N SER A 10 -4.29 1.28 0.91
CA SER A 10 -4.05 0.06 1.67
C SER A 10 -2.55 -0.25 1.79
N HIS A 11 -2.22 -1.08 2.78
CA HIS A 11 -0.86 -1.59 3.02
C HIS A 11 -0.93 -3.08 3.35
N ILE A 12 0.14 -3.79 2.99
CA ILE A 12 0.38 -5.18 3.39
C ILE A 12 1.59 -5.24 4.32
N VAL A 13 1.56 -6.15 5.28
CA VAL A 13 2.66 -6.41 6.21
C VAL A 13 3.12 -7.85 6.04
N VAL A 14 4.43 -8.01 5.92
CA VAL A 14 5.11 -9.30 5.73
C VAL A 14 6.28 -9.41 6.72
N PRO A 15 6.77 -10.63 7.02
CA PRO A 15 8.06 -10.79 7.68
C PRO A 15 9.15 -10.01 6.96
N ARG A 16 10.07 -9.42 7.72
CA ARG A 16 11.03 -8.46 7.21
C ARG A 16 11.74 -8.96 5.95
N VAL A 17 11.73 -8.13 4.90
CA VAL A 17 12.22 -8.52 3.57
C VAL A 17 13.75 -8.52 3.46
N HIS A 18 14.42 -7.75 4.32
CA HIS A 18 15.88 -7.65 4.43
C HIS A 18 16.31 -7.12 5.80
N THR A 19 17.55 -7.39 6.22
CA THR A 19 18.07 -6.94 7.52
C THR A 19 18.51 -5.48 7.57
N GLN A 20 18.48 -4.76 6.43
CA GLN A 20 18.86 -3.35 6.36
C GLN A 20 17.89 -2.45 7.13
N LYS A 21 18.39 -1.35 7.69
CA LYS A 21 17.60 -0.38 8.49
C LYS A 21 16.86 0.64 7.63
N GLN A 22 17.29 0.83 6.39
CA GLN A 22 16.75 1.82 5.47
C GLN A 22 15.42 1.36 4.89
N ALA A 23 14.57 2.34 4.57
CA ALA A 23 13.39 2.14 3.73
C ALA A 23 13.75 2.31 2.25
N TYR A 24 12.94 1.72 1.38
CA TYR A 24 12.99 1.94 -0.06
C TYR A 24 11.77 2.71 -0.54
N ILE A 25 11.98 3.51 -1.58
CA ILE A 25 10.95 4.15 -2.40
C ILE A 25 11.06 3.58 -3.81
N LEU A 26 9.99 2.96 -4.30
CA LEU A 26 9.94 2.25 -5.58
C LEU A 26 9.14 3.08 -6.56
N GLN A 27 9.68 3.30 -7.77
CA GLN A 27 8.95 3.94 -8.86
C GLN A 27 8.19 2.87 -9.64
N ASN A 28 6.86 2.99 -9.68
CA ASN A 28 6.04 2.06 -10.43
C ASN A 28 5.76 2.56 -11.86
N GLU A 29 5.36 1.65 -12.75
CA GLU A 29 5.07 1.94 -14.17
C GLU A 29 3.97 3.00 -14.35
N ASP A 30 3.04 3.07 -13.40
CA ASP A 30 1.95 4.07 -13.36
C ASP A 30 2.39 5.44 -12.81
N LYS A 31 3.71 5.66 -12.65
CA LYS A 31 4.34 6.85 -12.08
C LYS A 31 4.05 7.10 -10.60
N ARG A 32 3.34 6.20 -9.92
CA ARG A 32 3.15 6.26 -8.47
C ARG A 32 4.38 5.69 -7.77
N ILE A 33 4.55 6.08 -6.51
CA ILE A 33 5.61 5.56 -5.65
C ILE A 33 5.03 4.59 -4.62
N VAL A 34 5.78 3.53 -4.33
CA VAL A 34 5.46 2.55 -3.28
C VAL A 34 6.65 2.47 -2.32
N PHE A 35 6.38 2.54 -1.02
CA PHE A 35 7.39 2.36 0.01
C PHE A 35 7.49 0.91 0.47
N VAL A 36 8.72 0.53 0.86
CA VAL A 36 9.01 -0.68 1.63
C VAL A 36 9.74 -0.24 2.91
N ILE A 37 9.08 -0.34 4.05
CA ILE A 37 9.52 0.27 5.31
C ILE A 37 9.76 -0.82 6.36
N PRO A 38 10.97 -0.95 6.93
CA PRO A 38 11.21 -1.79 8.10
C PRO A 38 10.32 -1.38 9.28
N TRP A 39 9.66 -2.33 9.92
CA TRP A 39 8.68 -2.05 10.97
C TRP A 39 8.83 -3.00 12.16
N MET A 40 8.89 -2.41 13.37
CA MET A 40 9.04 -3.11 14.66
C MET A 40 10.14 -4.19 14.66
N ASP A 41 11.24 -3.93 13.97
CA ASP A 41 12.40 -4.80 13.78
C ASP A 41 12.17 -6.15 13.06
N GLU A 42 10.94 -6.66 13.02
CA GLU A 42 10.56 -8.00 12.55
C GLU A 42 9.80 -8.02 11.22
N PHE A 43 9.26 -6.87 10.79
CA PHE A 43 8.36 -6.80 9.64
C PHE A 43 8.80 -5.79 8.57
N SER A 44 8.12 -5.85 7.44
CA SER A 44 8.15 -4.80 6.42
C SER A 44 6.74 -4.42 6.02
N ILE A 45 6.46 -3.11 6.01
CA ILE A 45 5.23 -2.53 5.49
C ILE A 45 5.47 -2.18 4.02
N ILE A 46 4.55 -2.59 3.15
CA ILE A 46 4.57 -2.28 1.72
C ILE A 46 3.29 -1.50 1.38
N GLY A 47 3.42 -0.31 0.80
CA GLY A 47 2.27 0.53 0.47
C GLY A 47 2.64 1.84 -0.21
N THR A 48 1.69 2.55 -0.82
CA THR A 48 0.24 2.35 -0.73
C THR A 48 -0.46 2.47 -2.10
N THR A 49 -1.77 2.24 -2.11
CA THR A 49 -2.66 2.36 -3.27
C THR A 49 -3.45 3.68 -3.25
N ASP A 50 -4.03 4.02 -4.40
CA ASP A 50 -4.96 5.13 -4.58
C ASP A 50 -6.15 4.58 -5.37
N VAL A 51 -7.26 4.37 -4.66
CA VAL A 51 -8.51 3.81 -5.21
C VAL A 51 -9.65 4.73 -4.80
N GLU A 52 -10.44 5.22 -5.76
CA GLU A 52 -11.64 5.99 -5.46
C GLU A 52 -12.59 5.15 -4.59
N TYR A 53 -13.05 5.70 -3.47
CA TYR A 53 -13.87 4.99 -2.50
C TYR A 53 -15.24 5.64 -2.34
N LYS A 54 -16.28 4.81 -2.33
CA LYS A 54 -17.65 5.21 -2.00
C LYS A 54 -18.19 4.25 -0.93
N GLY A 55 -18.85 4.80 0.08
CA GLY A 55 -19.43 4.02 1.18
C GLY A 55 -18.94 4.48 2.54
N ASP A 56 -19.16 3.64 3.55
CA ASP A 56 -18.79 3.92 4.94
C ASP A 56 -17.26 3.83 5.15
N PRO A 57 -16.58 4.93 5.53
CA PRO A 57 -15.15 4.91 5.87
C PRO A 57 -14.75 3.87 6.91
N LYS A 58 -15.65 3.46 7.81
CA LYS A 58 -15.38 2.42 8.81
C LYS A 58 -15.34 1.01 8.23
N ALA A 59 -15.95 0.79 7.07
CA ALA A 59 -15.97 -0.49 6.37
C ALA A 59 -14.81 -0.67 5.38
N VAL A 60 -13.91 0.31 5.28
CA VAL A 60 -12.78 0.27 4.35
C VAL A 60 -11.87 -0.93 4.64
N LYS A 61 -11.50 -1.65 3.58
CA LYS A 61 -10.60 -2.80 3.64
C LYS A 61 -9.85 -2.94 2.33
N ILE A 62 -8.69 -3.58 2.40
CA ILE A 62 -7.90 -3.92 1.22
C ILE A 62 -8.68 -4.88 0.32
N GLU A 63 -8.53 -4.73 -0.99
CA GLU A 63 -9.04 -5.65 -2.00
C GLU A 63 -7.93 -6.42 -2.71
N GLU A 64 -8.30 -7.49 -3.42
CA GLU A 64 -7.34 -8.38 -4.09
C GLU A 64 -6.49 -7.65 -5.16
N SER A 65 -7.08 -6.68 -5.86
CA SER A 65 -6.35 -5.89 -6.86
C SER A 65 -5.24 -5.03 -6.23
N GLU A 66 -5.45 -4.50 -5.03
CA GLU A 66 -4.45 -3.76 -4.26
C GLU A 66 -3.32 -4.66 -3.75
N ILE A 67 -3.64 -5.87 -3.30
CA ILE A 67 -2.62 -6.87 -2.90
C ILE A 67 -1.73 -7.20 -4.10
N ASN A 68 -2.34 -7.52 -5.24
CA ASN A 68 -1.63 -7.85 -6.47
C ASN A 68 -0.77 -6.69 -6.96
N TYR A 69 -1.28 -5.47 -6.88
CA TYR A 69 -0.53 -4.25 -7.20
C TYR A 69 0.73 -4.13 -6.33
N LEU A 70 0.58 -4.20 -5.00
CA LEU A 70 1.70 -4.01 -4.06
C LEU A 70 2.76 -5.11 -4.20
N LEU A 71 2.32 -6.37 -4.33
CA LEU A 71 3.24 -7.50 -4.57
C LEU A 71 3.95 -7.39 -5.92
N LYS A 72 3.25 -6.99 -7.00
CA LYS A 72 3.88 -6.80 -8.32
C LYS A 72 4.99 -5.76 -8.24
N VAL A 73 4.73 -4.58 -7.66
CA VAL A 73 5.74 -3.52 -7.56
C VAL A 73 6.95 -3.97 -6.75
N TYR A 74 6.72 -4.64 -5.62
CA TYR A 74 7.80 -5.21 -4.82
C TYR A 74 8.61 -6.26 -5.60
N ASN A 75 7.94 -7.24 -6.21
CA ASN A 75 8.59 -8.38 -6.87
C ASN A 75 9.39 -7.98 -8.13
N THR A 76 9.02 -6.89 -8.80
CA THR A 76 9.81 -6.34 -9.91
C THR A 76 11.14 -5.73 -9.45
N HIS A 77 11.25 -5.30 -8.19
CA HIS A 77 12.43 -4.59 -7.67
C HIS A 77 13.34 -5.46 -6.81
N PHE A 78 12.80 -6.47 -6.12
CA PHE A 78 13.54 -7.28 -5.15
C PHE A 78 13.82 -8.69 -5.64
N LYS A 79 15.00 -9.23 -5.31
CA LYS A 79 15.37 -10.62 -5.65
C LYS A 79 14.58 -11.64 -4.86
N LYS A 80 14.38 -11.40 -3.55
CA LYS A 80 13.49 -12.23 -2.71
C LYS A 80 12.07 -11.94 -3.17
N GLN A 81 11.41 -12.95 -3.71
CA GLN A 81 10.02 -12.82 -4.13
C GLN A 81 9.09 -13.02 -2.94
N LEU A 82 7.97 -12.31 -2.94
CA LEU A 82 6.86 -12.48 -2.00
C LEU A 82 5.63 -12.99 -2.74
N SER A 83 4.85 -13.79 -2.02
CA SER A 83 3.56 -14.30 -2.42
C SER A 83 2.47 -13.73 -1.51
N ARG A 84 1.20 -14.03 -1.85
CA ARG A 84 0.05 -13.69 -1.01
C ARG A 84 0.12 -14.37 0.36
N ASP A 85 0.72 -15.55 0.43
CA ASP A 85 0.80 -16.36 1.66
C ASP A 85 1.84 -15.82 2.65
N ASP A 86 2.73 -14.93 2.21
CA ASP A 86 3.70 -14.26 3.09
C ASP A 86 3.08 -13.08 3.87
N ILE A 87 1.85 -12.68 3.55
CA ILE A 87 1.17 -11.55 4.17
C ILE A 87 0.61 -11.97 5.53
N VAL A 88 1.09 -11.33 6.59
CA VAL A 88 0.68 -11.62 7.97
C VAL A 88 -0.36 -10.65 8.50
N TRP A 89 -0.46 -9.45 7.91
CA TRP A 89 -1.47 -8.45 8.28
C TRP A 89 -1.70 -7.46 7.15
N THR A 90 -2.86 -6.81 7.15
CA THR A 90 -3.21 -5.72 6.23
C THR A 90 -3.99 -4.64 6.96
N TYR A 91 -3.87 -3.41 6.49
CA TYR A 91 -4.70 -2.31 6.94
C TYR A 91 -5.04 -1.36 5.79
N SER A 92 -6.14 -0.63 5.94
CA SER A 92 -6.65 0.29 4.93
C SER A 92 -7.27 1.52 5.59
N GLY A 93 -7.28 2.63 4.86
CA GLY A 93 -7.89 3.88 5.27
C GLY A 93 -8.35 4.67 4.05
N VAL A 94 -9.19 5.68 4.27
CA VAL A 94 -9.60 6.64 3.23
C VAL A 94 -9.04 8.02 3.54
N ARG A 95 -8.42 8.65 2.54
CA ARG A 95 -7.93 10.03 2.58
C ARG A 95 -9.11 10.95 2.23
N PRO A 96 -9.52 11.89 3.12
CA PRO A 96 -10.54 12.88 2.78
C PRO A 96 -9.89 14.04 2.04
N LEU A 97 -9.73 13.91 0.73
CA LEU A 97 -9.15 14.95 -0.10
C LEU A 97 -10.21 16.00 -0.43
N CYS A 98 -9.82 17.28 -0.41
CA CYS A 98 -10.67 18.35 -0.93
C CYS A 98 -10.92 18.06 -2.41
N ASP A 99 -12.18 18.10 -2.82
CA ASP A 99 -12.54 17.93 -4.22
C ASP A 99 -12.18 19.21 -4.98
N ASP A 100 -11.05 19.16 -5.70
CA ASP A 100 -10.50 20.27 -6.50
C ASP A 100 -10.85 20.16 -7.99
N GLU A 101 -11.76 19.25 -8.36
CA GLU A 101 -12.29 19.03 -9.73
C GLU A 101 -11.21 18.89 -10.82
N SER A 102 -10.00 18.44 -10.47
CA SER A 102 -8.88 18.25 -11.41
C SER A 102 -8.92 16.92 -12.17
#